data_AF-A0A537W262-F1
#
_entry.id   AF-A0A537W262-F1
#
_cell.length_a   1.000
_cell.length_b   1.000
_cell.length_c   1.000
_cell.angle_alpha   90.00
_cell.angle_beta   90.00
_cell.angle_gamma   90.00
#
_symmetry.space_group_name_H-M   'P 1'
#
loop_
_entity.id
_entity.type
_entity.pdbx_description
1 polymer ?
#
loop_
_entity_poly.entity_id
_entity_poly.type
_entity_poly.pdbx_seq_one_letter_code
_entity_poly.pdbx_strand_id
1 'polypeptide(L)'
;MAEIALNESQKNIVRRYVQTWRRWRPGIRSFAELESDMESHREVVVDGITVDNRPGRPVIAADAKDDKFYAAMFRDDDEAVFDMGTDELEQARAYILHGEGTIPVRKWRHPGPGASAAVITLCSSNAER
;
A
#
# COMPACT_ATOMS: atom_id res chain seq x y z
N MET A 1 17.82 13.28 -11.37
CA MET A 1 16.97 12.71 -10.31
C MET A 1 17.22 13.55 -9.08
N ALA A 2 16.17 14.02 -8.40
CA ALA A 2 16.35 14.76 -7.15
C ALA A 2 16.72 13.76 -6.06
N GLU A 3 17.80 14.04 -5.32
CA GLU A 3 18.15 13.25 -4.13
C GLU A 3 17.27 13.71 -2.97
N ILE A 4 16.52 12.79 -2.37
CA ILE A 4 15.65 13.04 -1.22
C ILE A 4 16.23 12.29 -0.01
N ALA A 5 16.86 13.04 0.88
CA ALA A 5 17.30 12.50 2.17
C ALA A 5 16.13 12.54 3.16
N LEU A 6 15.65 11.36 3.55
CA LEU A 6 14.66 11.18 4.61
C LEU A 6 15.35 11.06 5.97
N ASN A 7 14.82 11.74 7.00
CA ASN A 7 15.22 11.47 8.38
C ASN A 7 14.60 10.16 8.89
N GLU A 8 15.04 9.68 10.06
CA GLU A 8 14.61 8.39 10.59
C GLU A 8 13.10 8.32 10.88
N SER A 9 12.48 9.42 11.30
CA SER A 9 11.03 9.50 11.50
C SER A 9 10.28 9.34 10.17
N GLN A 10 10.75 9.99 9.11
CA GLN A 10 10.20 9.89 7.76
C GLN A 10 10.39 8.47 7.20
N LYS A 11 11.59 7.88 7.34
CA LYS A 11 11.86 6.49 6.96
C LYS A 11 10.89 5.52 7.64
N ASN A 12 10.61 5.74 8.93
CA ASN A 12 9.65 4.91 9.66
C ASN A 12 8.22 5.00 9.12
N ILE A 13 7.78 6.14 8.62
CA ILE A 13 6.48 6.25 7.92
C ILE A 13 6.47 5.36 6.67
N VAL A 14 7.53 5.42 5.85
CA VAL A 14 7.64 4.59 4.63
C VAL A 14 7.67 3.10 4.97
N ARG A 15 8.43 2.70 6.00
CA ARG A 15 8.47 1.31 6.48
C ARG A 15 7.10 0.81 6.93
N ARG A 16 6.39 1.58 7.76
CA ARG A 16 5.05 1.22 8.25
C ARG A 16 4.03 1.13 7.12
N TYR A 17 4.12 2.02 6.14
CA TYR A 17 3.29 1.97 4.95
C TYR A 17 3.51 0.67 4.16
N VAL A 18 4.75 0.35 3.80
CA VAL A 18 5.09 -0.89 3.08
C VAL A 18 4.74 -2.14 3.90
N GLN A 19 4.97 -2.10 5.22
CA GLN A 19 4.63 -3.18 6.14
C GLN A 19 3.12 -3.46 6.19
N THR A 20 2.31 -2.40 6.18
CA THR A 20 0.85 -2.49 6.19
C THR A 20 0.34 -2.97 4.83
N TRP A 21 0.85 -2.38 3.74
CA TRP A 21 0.50 -2.75 2.37
C TRP A 21 0.68 -4.25 2.10
N ARG A 22 1.82 -4.83 2.52
CA ARG A 22 2.11 -6.27 2.35
C ARG A 22 1.12 -7.19 3.03
N ARG A 23 0.48 -6.74 4.12
CA ARG A 23 -0.52 -7.56 4.81
C ARG A 23 -1.86 -7.55 4.08
N TRP A 24 -2.08 -6.55 3.23
CA TRP A 24 -3.41 -6.21 2.71
C TRP A 24 -3.55 -6.45 1.21
N ARG A 25 -2.43 -6.44 0.48
CA ARG A 25 -2.37 -6.60 -0.97
C ARG A 25 -1.63 -7.87 -1.39
N PRO A 26 -2.09 -8.54 -2.45
CA PRO A 26 -1.34 -9.62 -3.07
C PRO A 26 -0.09 -9.05 -3.75
N GLY A 27 1.09 -9.37 -3.25
CA GLY A 27 2.36 -8.94 -3.83
C GLY A 27 3.51 -8.96 -2.83
N ILE A 28 4.73 -8.85 -3.34
CA ILE A 28 5.95 -8.79 -2.54
C ILE A 28 6.65 -7.47 -2.85
N ARG A 29 6.60 -6.55 -1.89
CA ARG A 29 7.58 -5.45 -1.82
C ARG A 29 8.83 -6.01 -1.13
N SER A 30 10.04 -5.66 -1.54
CA SER A 30 11.27 -6.08 -0.84
C SER A 30 11.63 -5.08 0.27
N PHE A 31 11.95 -5.56 1.48
CA PHE A 31 12.38 -4.65 2.56
C PHE A 31 13.84 -4.24 2.35
N ALA A 32 14.66 -5.13 1.81
CA ALA A 32 16.05 -4.83 1.50
C ALA A 32 16.18 -3.76 0.41
N GLU A 33 15.38 -3.85 -0.66
CA GLU A 33 15.37 -2.82 -1.71
C GLU A 33 14.84 -1.50 -1.17
N LEU A 34 13.83 -1.54 -0.29
CA LEU A 34 13.29 -0.34 0.34
C LEU A 34 14.35 0.42 1.16
N GLU A 35 15.06 -0.29 2.04
CA GLU A 35 16.14 0.33 2.83
C GLU A 35 17.24 0.87 1.92
N SER A 36 17.66 0.08 0.92
CA SER A 36 18.70 0.48 -0.03
C SER A 36 18.32 1.74 -0.84
N ASP A 37 17.06 1.84 -1.30
CA ASP A 37 16.57 3.01 -2.03
C ASP A 37 16.53 4.26 -1.13
N MET A 38 16.08 4.11 0.13
CA MET A 38 16.06 5.21 1.11
C MET A 38 17.46 5.65 1.55
N GLU A 39 18.42 4.73 1.63
CA GLU A 39 19.85 5.02 1.89
C GLU A 39 20.53 5.68 0.70
N SER A 40 20.08 5.37 -0.52
CA SER A 40 20.55 5.97 -1.77
C SER A 40 19.85 7.29 -2.11
N HIS A 41 19.02 7.82 -1.20
CA HIS A 41 18.29 9.07 -1.34
C HIS A 41 17.41 9.14 -2.61
N ARG A 42 16.84 8.03 -3.04
CA ARG A 42 15.96 8.02 -4.23
C ARG A 42 14.61 8.64 -3.91
N GLU A 43 14.15 9.51 -4.80
CA GLU A 43 12.78 10.07 -4.76
C GLU A 43 11.71 9.00 -4.97
N VAL A 44 11.97 8.03 -5.85
CA VAL A 44 11.08 6.90 -6.09
C VAL A 44 11.71 5.66 -5.48
N VAL A 45 11.05 5.10 -4.47
CA VAL A 45 11.43 3.87 -3.79
C VAL A 45 10.53 2.73 -4.25
N VAL A 46 10.97 1.48 -4.05
CA VAL A 46 10.25 0.20 -4.27
C VAL A 46 8.83 0.31 -4.79
N ASP A 47 8.58 -0.32 -5.94
CA ASP A 47 7.26 -0.39 -6.59
C ASP A 47 6.64 0.97 -6.92
N GLY A 48 7.46 2.01 -7.16
CA GLY A 48 6.98 3.29 -7.66
C GLY A 48 6.34 4.18 -6.60
N ILE A 49 6.73 4.00 -5.33
CA ILE A 49 6.34 4.89 -4.23
C ILE A 49 7.20 6.15 -4.31
N THR A 50 6.58 7.30 -4.49
CA THR A 50 7.28 8.59 -4.49
C THR A 50 7.31 9.14 -3.06
N VAL A 51 8.49 9.54 -2.58
CA VAL A 51 8.69 10.15 -1.26
C VAL A 51 8.96 11.65 -1.36
N ASP A 52 8.69 12.39 -0.29
CA ASP A 52 8.93 13.83 -0.16
C ASP A 52 9.43 14.16 1.25
N ASN A 53 10.41 15.06 1.36
CA ASN A 53 10.96 15.49 2.65
C ASN A 53 10.61 16.95 3.00
N ARG A 54 9.86 17.65 2.14
CA ARG A 54 9.50 19.05 2.36
C ARG A 54 8.57 19.19 3.57
N PRO A 55 8.82 20.16 4.47
CA PRO A 55 7.95 20.43 5.60
C PRO A 55 6.50 20.68 5.17
N GLY A 56 5.55 20.16 5.95
CA GLY A 56 4.12 20.32 5.69
C GLY A 56 3.57 19.48 4.53
N ARG A 57 4.38 18.63 3.90
CA ARG A 57 3.92 17.65 2.91
C ARG A 57 3.92 16.23 3.49
N PRO A 58 3.00 15.35 3.02
CA PRO A 58 3.08 13.94 3.32
C PRO A 58 4.43 13.34 2.90
N VAL A 59 4.99 12.47 3.74
CA VAL A 59 6.27 11.79 3.45
C VAL A 59 6.18 10.91 2.21
N ILE A 60 5.02 10.29 2.00
CA ILE A 60 4.70 9.57 0.76
C ILE A 60 3.86 10.52 -0.09
N ALA A 61 4.37 10.90 -1.25
CA ALA A 61 3.70 11.83 -2.17
C ALA A 61 2.76 11.11 -3.14
N ALA A 62 3.06 9.85 -3.48
CA ALA A 62 2.22 9.01 -4.33
C ALA A 62 2.63 7.53 -4.22
N ASP A 63 1.71 6.62 -4.56
CA ASP A 63 2.00 5.23 -4.87
C ASP A 63 1.48 4.95 -6.29
N ALA A 64 2.38 4.78 -7.26
CA ALA A 64 2.00 4.58 -8.67
C ALA A 64 1.35 3.22 -8.95
N LYS A 65 1.43 2.27 -8.01
CA LYS A 65 0.89 0.91 -8.15
C LYS A 65 -0.39 0.70 -7.37
N ASP A 66 -0.65 1.52 -6.34
CA ASP A 66 -1.86 1.44 -5.51
C ASP A 66 -2.32 2.84 -5.06
N ASP A 67 -2.81 3.60 -6.03
CA ASP A 67 -3.31 4.96 -5.85
C ASP A 67 -4.47 5.04 -4.84
N LYS A 68 -5.33 4.01 -4.83
CA LYS A 68 -6.46 3.88 -3.90
C LYS A 68 -6.00 3.70 -2.47
N PHE A 69 -5.06 2.80 -2.22
CA PHE A 69 -4.52 2.62 -0.87
C PHE A 69 -3.79 3.89 -0.40
N TYR A 70 -3.04 4.54 -1.29
CA TYR A 70 -2.44 5.84 -0.99
C TYR A 70 -3.49 6.90 -0.62
N ALA A 71 -4.55 7.04 -1.41
CA ALA A 71 -5.63 8.00 -1.15
C ALA A 71 -6.31 7.74 0.20
N ALA A 72 -6.59 6.48 0.52
CA ALA A 72 -7.17 6.10 1.79
C ALA A 72 -6.26 6.37 3.00
N MET A 73 -4.93 6.44 2.85
CA MET A 73 -4.03 6.70 3.97
C MET A 73 -3.65 8.19 4.12
N PHE A 74 -3.58 8.93 3.01
CA PHE A 74 -2.99 10.29 2.99
C PHE A 74 -3.93 11.39 2.47
N ARG A 75 -5.11 11.04 1.94
CA ARG A 75 -6.09 12.01 1.41
C ARG A 75 -7.46 11.95 2.09
N ASP A 76 -7.57 11.18 3.17
CA ASP A 76 -8.82 10.94 3.88
C ASP A 76 -9.97 10.41 2.98
N ASP A 77 -9.62 9.69 1.91
CA ASP A 77 -10.57 9.08 0.99
C ASP A 77 -10.96 7.68 1.48
N ASP A 78 -11.92 7.63 2.39
CA ASP A 78 -12.42 6.37 2.98
C ASP A 78 -13.07 5.45 1.92
N GLU A 79 -13.60 6.04 0.83
CA GLU A 79 -14.27 5.29 -0.24
C GLU A 79 -13.29 4.65 -1.23
N ALA A 80 -12.04 5.11 -1.28
CA ALA A 80 -11.01 4.55 -2.14
C ALA A 80 -10.77 3.05 -1.87
N VAL A 81 -11.04 2.57 -0.65
CA VAL A 81 -10.83 1.17 -0.25
C VAL A 81 -12.13 0.59 0.30
N PHE A 82 -13.06 0.29 -0.63
CA PHE A 82 -14.41 -0.23 -0.35
C PHE A 82 -14.47 -1.55 0.42
N ASP A 83 -13.35 -2.27 0.53
CA ASP A 83 -13.24 -3.58 1.17
C ASP A 83 -12.72 -3.54 2.61
N MET A 84 -12.70 -2.35 3.24
CA MET A 84 -12.29 -2.10 4.63
C MET A 84 -13.39 -1.44 5.46
N GLY A 85 -13.46 -1.77 6.75
CA GLY A 85 -14.27 -1.02 7.71
C GLY A 85 -13.60 0.29 8.14
N THR A 86 -14.39 1.28 8.56
CA THR A 86 -13.91 2.57 9.07
C THR A 86 -12.87 2.40 10.19
N ASP A 87 -13.15 1.55 11.18
CA ASP A 87 -12.20 1.28 12.29
C ASP A 87 -10.85 0.72 11.81
N GLU A 88 -10.85 -0.11 10.74
CA GLU A 88 -9.62 -0.68 10.18
C GLU A 88 -8.80 0.39 9.45
N LEU A 89 -9.48 1.32 8.77
CA LEU A 89 -8.86 2.47 8.12
C LEU A 89 -8.28 3.44 9.14
N GLU A 90 -9.03 3.78 10.18
CA GLU A 90 -8.57 4.65 11.26
C GLU A 90 -7.35 4.05 11.97
N GLN A 91 -7.40 2.76 12.30
CA GLN A 91 -6.25 2.06 12.90
C GLN A 91 -5.03 2.09 11.98
N ALA A 92 -5.22 1.89 10.67
CA ALA A 92 -4.11 1.91 9.72
C ALA A 92 -3.52 3.30 9.54
N ARG A 93 -4.35 4.36 9.51
CA ARG A 93 -3.87 5.75 9.50
C ARG A 93 -3.06 6.06 10.75
N ALA A 94 -3.61 5.76 11.93
CA ALA A 94 -2.93 5.97 13.21
C ALA A 94 -1.57 5.24 13.25
N TYR A 95 -1.55 3.98 12.81
CA TYR A 95 -0.32 3.20 12.75
C TYR A 95 0.69 3.76 11.75
N ILE A 96 0.29 4.03 10.51
CA ILE A 96 1.22 4.48 9.47
C ILE A 96 1.75 5.88 9.77
N LEU A 97 0.86 6.84 10.02
CA LEU A 97 1.18 8.25 10.14
C LEU A 97 1.86 8.56 11.48
N HIS A 98 1.37 7.97 12.56
CA HIS A 98 1.80 8.33 13.92
C HIS A 98 2.57 7.21 14.63
N GLY A 99 2.56 5.98 14.10
CA GLY A 99 3.16 4.83 14.79
C GLY A 99 2.33 4.38 16.00
N GLU A 100 1.06 4.76 16.04
CA GLU A 100 0.17 4.48 17.16
C GLU A 100 -0.53 3.14 17.01
N GLY A 101 -0.77 2.47 18.14
CA GLY A 101 -1.48 1.20 18.17
C GLY A 101 -0.64 0.01 17.68
N THR A 102 -1.33 -1.06 17.30
CA THR A 102 -0.71 -2.29 16.81
C THR A 102 -0.73 -2.34 15.31
N ILE A 103 0.18 -3.15 14.75
CA ILE A 103 0.25 -3.40 13.32
C ILE A 103 -1.13 -3.83 12.81
N PRO A 104 -1.71 -3.11 11.84
CA PRO A 104 -3.05 -3.40 11.36
C PRO A 104 -3.06 -4.71 10.57
N VAL A 105 -4.02 -5.58 10.91
CA VAL A 105 -4.26 -6.85 10.23
C VAL A 105 -5.61 -6.77 9.57
N ARG A 106 -5.64 -6.98 8.25
CA ARG A 106 -6.89 -6.98 7.49
C ARG A 106 -7.77 -8.13 7.97
N LYS A 107 -8.97 -7.82 8.47
CA LYS A 107 -9.97 -8.84 8.76
C LYS A 107 -10.57 -9.23 7.41
N TRP A 108 -10.17 -10.38 6.88
CA TRP A 108 -10.72 -10.90 5.63
C TRP A 108 -12.25 -10.93 5.71
N ARG A 109 -12.92 -10.07 4.95
CA ARG A 109 -14.34 -10.22 4.68
C ARG A 109 -14.44 -11.17 3.50
N HIS A 110 -15.11 -12.31 3.69
CA HIS A 110 -15.58 -13.06 2.54
C HIS A 110 -16.33 -12.10 1.63
N PRO A 111 -16.11 -12.10 0.30
CA PRO A 111 -17.09 -11.49 -0.58
C PRO A 111 -18.43 -12.10 -0.21
N GLY A 112 -19.37 -11.25 0.23
CA GLY A 112 -20.75 -11.70 0.42
C GLY A 112 -21.21 -12.40 -0.87
N PRO A 113 -22.10 -13.40 -0.79
CA PRO A 113 -22.58 -14.13 -1.95
C PRO A 113 -23.20 -13.14 -2.94
N GLY A 114 -22.45 -12.74 -3.96
CA GLY A 114 -22.79 -11.61 -4.82
C GLY A 114 -21.64 -11.14 -5.71
N ALA A 115 -20.38 -11.28 -5.28
CA ALA A 115 -19.24 -11.17 -6.18
C ALA A 115 -19.09 -12.51 -6.93
N SER A 116 -19.87 -12.65 -8.00
CA SER A 116 -19.90 -13.84 -8.85
C SER A 116 -18.49 -14.21 -9.30
N ALA A 117 -18.03 -15.38 -8.86
CA ALA A 117 -16.88 -16.04 -9.43
C ALA A 117 -17.20 -16.26 -10.91
N ALA A 118 -16.59 -15.45 -11.79
CA ALA A 118 -16.53 -15.77 -13.20
C ALA A 118 -15.76 -17.08 -13.33
N VAL A 119 -16.49 -18.19 -13.36
CA VAL A 119 -15.97 -19.50 -13.74
C VAL A 119 -15.44 -19.31 -15.16
N ILE A 120 -14.12 -19.26 -15.30
CA ILE A 120 -13.47 -19.41 -16.60
C ILE A 120 -13.72 -20.87 -16.99
N THR A 121 -14.83 -21.11 -17.70
CA THR A 121 -15.01 -22.34 -18.46
C THR A 121 -13.93 -22.36 -19.52
N LEU A 122 -12.84 -23.09 -19.27
CA LEU A 122 -11.94 -23.51 -20.33
C LEU A 122 -12.73 -24.43 -21.26
N CYS A 123 -13.23 -23.88 -22.36
CA CYS A 123 -13.64 -24.68 -23.50
C CYS A 123 -12.41 -25.42 -24.01
N SER A 124 -12.30 -26.71 -23.65
CA SER A 124 -11.38 -27.62 -24.31
C SER A 124 -11.87 -27.81 -25.75
N SER A 125 -11.20 -27.14 -26.68
CA SER A 125 -11.39 -27.39 -28.11
C SER A 125 -10.71 -28.72 -28.45
N ASN A 126 -11.51 -29.79 -28.59
CA ASN A 126 -11.03 -31.00 -29.24
C ASN A 126 -11.06 -30.78 -30.76
N ALA A 127 -9.87 -30.60 -31.33
CA ALA A 127 -9.66 -30.68 -32.76
C ALA A 127 -9.80 -32.14 -33.23
N GLU A 128 -10.84 -32.36 -34.03
CA GLU A 128 -10.83 -33.06 -35.33
C GLU A 128 -10.00 -34.35 -35.47
N ARG A 129 -10.69 -35.45 -35.80
CA ARG A 129 -10.24 -36.46 -36.77
C ARG A 129 -11.37 -36.82 -37.71
#